data_AF-A0A945GS54-F1
#
_entry.id   AF-A0A945GS54-F1
#
_cell.length_a   1.000
_cell.length_b   1.000
_cell.length_c   1.000
_cell.angle_alpha   90.00
_cell.angle_beta   90.00
_cell.angle_gamma   90.00
#
_symmetry.space_group_name_H-M   'P 1'
#
loop_
_entity.id
_entity.type
_entity.pdbx_description
1 polymer ?
#
loop_
_entity_poly.entity_id
_entity_poly.type
_entity_poly.pdbx_seq_one_letter_code
_entity_poly.pdbx_strand_id
1 'polypeptide(L)'
;MSAFTGMNLGLGALPLLSTARTRSICAENPTGEKGKGGMAIPNAEDPDLPHSRAAEDLGQGWKVRPFLKPKAGETVTLMDVDGPGVIQHIWMATEGDWRGNGRACILRF
;
A
#
# COMPACT_ATOMS: atom_id res chain seq x y z
N MET A 1 17.27 24.52 -12.03
CA MET A 1 16.22 23.62 -12.56
C MET A 1 15.26 23.32 -11.44
N SER A 2 13.95 23.47 -11.65
CA SER A 2 12.94 23.14 -10.64
C SER A 2 13.07 21.66 -10.26
N ALA A 3 13.04 21.33 -8.97
CA ALA A 3 13.07 19.95 -8.49
C ALA A 3 11.94 19.08 -9.08
N PHE A 4 10.87 19.72 -9.58
CA PHE A 4 9.75 19.07 -10.23
C PHE A 4 10.02 18.70 -11.69
N THR A 5 10.96 19.35 -12.37
CA THR A 5 11.22 19.12 -13.81
C THR A 5 11.68 17.69 -14.10
N GLY A 6 12.39 17.04 -13.17
CA GLY A 6 12.78 15.64 -13.27
C GLY A 6 11.69 14.62 -12.93
N MET A 7 10.49 15.07 -12.53
CA MET A 7 9.33 14.23 -12.17
C MET A 7 8.20 14.30 -13.21
N ASN A 8 8.46 14.84 -14.41
CA ASN A 8 7.46 14.90 -15.47
C ASN A 8 6.93 13.47 -15.78
N LEU A 9 5.62 13.30 -15.84
CA LEU A 9 4.94 11.99 -15.85
C LEU A 9 4.76 11.39 -17.27
N GLY A 10 5.34 12.05 -18.27
CA GLY A 10 5.29 11.61 -19.67
C GLY A 10 6.57 10.91 -20.14
N LEU A 11 6.49 10.25 -21.31
CA LEU A 11 7.62 9.52 -21.90
C LEU A 11 8.85 10.40 -22.16
N GLY A 12 8.67 11.72 -22.36
CA GLY A 12 9.78 12.66 -22.54
C GLY A 12 10.68 12.84 -21.30
N ALA A 13 10.24 12.37 -20.14
CA ALA A 13 11.01 12.42 -18.90
C ALA A 13 11.83 11.14 -18.63
N LEU A 14 11.61 10.06 -19.40
CA LEU A 14 12.30 8.78 -19.21
C LEU A 14 13.85 8.88 -19.16
N PRO A 15 14.53 9.70 -19.98
CA PRO A 15 15.99 9.81 -19.92
C PRO A 15 16.49 10.76 -18.82
N LEU A 16 15.60 11.45 -18.10
CA LEU A 16 15.98 12.43 -17.10
C LEU A 16 16.18 11.76 -15.74
N LEU A 17 17.29 12.10 -15.08
CA LEU A 17 17.55 11.67 -13.71
C LEU A 17 16.88 12.62 -12.71
N SER A 18 16.35 12.05 -11.64
CA SER A 18 15.75 12.78 -10.54
C SER A 18 16.34 12.34 -9.21
N THR A 19 16.42 13.26 -8.25
CA THR A 19 16.77 12.96 -6.86
C THR A 19 15.57 12.44 -6.06
N ALA A 20 14.39 12.39 -6.67
CA ALA A 20 13.18 11.83 -6.07
C ALA A 20 13.41 10.37 -5.62
N ARG A 21 12.64 9.96 -4.62
CA ARG A 21 12.71 8.60 -4.06
C ARG A 21 11.36 7.93 -4.24
N THR A 22 11.34 6.83 -4.98
CA THR A 22 10.14 6.00 -5.12
C THR A 22 9.80 5.32 -3.80
N ARG A 23 8.51 5.28 -3.49
CA ARG A 23 7.92 4.62 -2.33
C ARG A 23 6.73 3.81 -2.83
N SER A 24 6.46 2.69 -2.16
CA SER A 24 5.27 1.86 -2.42
C SER A 24 4.54 1.68 -1.11
N ILE A 25 3.31 2.19 -1.06
CA ILE A 25 2.45 2.15 0.11
C ILE A 25 1.43 1.03 -0.09
N CYS A 26 1.24 0.20 0.93
CA CYS A 26 0.28 -0.89 0.92
C CYS A 26 -0.14 -1.25 2.36
N ALA A 27 -1.09 -2.19 2.50
CA ALA A 27 -1.63 -2.58 3.80
C ALA A 27 -0.57 -3.08 4.81
N GLU A 28 0.56 -3.61 4.34
CA GLU A 28 1.70 -4.07 5.16
C GLU A 28 2.79 -3.00 5.35
N ASN A 29 2.75 -1.89 4.59
CA ASN A 29 3.70 -0.79 4.65
C ASN A 29 3.00 0.56 4.44
N PRO A 30 2.19 1.04 5.42
CA PRO A 30 1.39 2.26 5.28
C PRO A 30 2.22 3.54 5.17
N THR A 31 3.48 3.52 5.62
CA THR A 31 4.42 4.65 5.54
C THR A 31 5.31 4.59 4.28
N GLY A 32 5.27 3.49 3.54
CA GLY A 32 6.06 3.29 2.32
C GLY A 32 7.57 3.21 2.54
N GLU A 33 8.03 3.04 3.77
CA GLU A 33 9.45 3.01 4.12
C GLU A 33 10.22 1.94 3.34
N LYS A 34 11.50 2.22 3.06
CA LYS A 34 12.37 1.34 2.28
C LYS A 34 12.55 0.01 3.03
N GLY A 35 12.21 -1.09 2.36
CA GLY A 35 12.39 -2.45 2.90
C GLY A 35 11.41 -2.82 4.01
N LYS A 36 10.29 -2.11 4.14
CA LYS A 36 9.28 -2.38 5.17
C LYS A 36 8.05 -3.17 4.69
N GLY A 37 8.05 -3.69 3.47
CA GLY A 37 7.07 -4.70 3.06
C GLY A 37 7.39 -6.06 3.68
N GLY A 38 6.39 -6.90 3.95
CA GLY A 38 6.59 -8.27 4.45
C GLY A 38 7.14 -8.37 5.87
N MET A 39 7.04 -7.32 6.69
CA MET A 39 7.65 -7.27 8.04
C MET A 39 6.82 -7.98 9.11
N ALA A 40 5.59 -8.39 8.83
CA ALA A 40 4.80 -9.18 9.78
C ALA A 40 5.45 -10.56 9.99
N ILE A 41 5.54 -10.99 11.25
CA ILE A 41 5.91 -12.37 11.57
C ILE A 41 4.65 -13.22 11.36
N PRO A 42 4.69 -14.29 10.54
CA PRO A 42 3.54 -15.15 10.34
C PRO A 42 3.00 -15.69 11.67
N ASN A 43 1.70 -15.51 11.90
CA ASN A 43 0.98 -16.07 13.04
C ASN A 43 -0.42 -16.49 12.58
N ALA A 44 -0.66 -17.80 12.46
CA ALA A 44 -1.91 -18.34 11.95
C ALA A 44 -3.13 -18.06 12.87
N GLU A 45 -2.87 -17.73 14.13
CA GLU A 45 -3.90 -17.41 15.14
C GLU A 45 -4.23 -15.91 15.18
N ASP A 46 -3.46 -15.07 14.48
CA ASP A 46 -3.71 -13.63 14.42
C ASP A 46 -4.78 -13.31 13.35
N PRO A 47 -5.96 -12.78 13.73
CA PRO A 47 -7.03 -12.47 12.79
C PRO A 47 -6.64 -11.37 11.77
N ASP A 48 -5.63 -10.55 12.09
CA ASP A 48 -5.12 -9.49 11.22
C ASP A 48 -4.07 -10.00 10.22
N LEU A 49 -3.63 -11.26 10.34
CA LEU A 49 -2.69 -11.92 9.41
C LEU A 49 -3.33 -13.16 8.73
N PRO A 50 -4.43 -12.97 7.97
CA PRO A 50 -5.25 -14.08 7.48
C PRO A 50 -4.54 -15.04 6.50
N HIS A 51 -3.36 -14.67 5.99
CA HIS A 51 -2.58 -15.49 5.06
C HIS A 51 -1.30 -16.05 5.68
N SER A 52 -1.16 -16.02 7.02
CA SER A 52 0.04 -16.52 7.70
C SER A 52 0.30 -18.01 7.54
N ARG A 53 -0.73 -18.86 7.44
CA ARG A 53 -0.55 -20.32 7.31
C ARG A 53 0.34 -20.73 6.14
N ALA A 54 0.30 -19.99 5.03
CA ALA A 54 1.13 -20.29 3.85
C ALA A 54 2.61 -19.92 4.02
N ALA A 55 2.96 -19.14 5.05
CA ALA A 55 4.30 -18.66 5.32
C ALA A 55 4.81 -19.04 6.72
N GLU A 56 4.08 -19.88 7.46
CA GLU A 56 4.34 -20.22 8.86
C GLU A 56 5.76 -20.76 9.06
N ASP A 57 6.18 -21.71 8.23
CA ASP A 57 7.53 -22.29 8.26
C ASP A 57 8.60 -21.43 7.59
N LEU A 58 8.20 -20.37 6.88
CA LEU A 58 9.12 -19.50 6.13
C LEU A 58 9.59 -18.30 6.95
N GLY A 59 8.81 -17.88 7.93
CA GLY A 59 9.11 -16.74 8.80
C GLY A 59 8.87 -15.37 8.16
N GLN A 60 9.54 -14.35 8.70
CA GLN A 60 9.39 -12.95 8.29
C GLN A 60 9.90 -12.73 6.85
N GLY A 61 9.25 -11.82 6.11
CA GLY A 61 9.60 -11.45 4.72
C GLY A 61 8.50 -11.76 3.70
N TRP A 62 7.47 -12.50 4.11
CA TRP A 62 6.36 -12.88 3.25
C TRP A 62 5.13 -11.99 3.46
N LYS A 63 4.37 -11.81 2.38
CA LYS A 63 3.14 -11.02 2.38
C LYS A 63 1.99 -11.78 3.02
N VAL A 64 1.83 -11.61 4.33
CA VAL A 64 0.76 -12.25 5.12
C VAL A 64 -0.40 -11.33 5.48
N ARG A 65 -0.24 -10.01 5.29
CA ARG A 65 -1.28 -8.97 5.46
C ARG A 65 -1.50 -8.13 4.17
N PRO A 66 -2.15 -8.69 3.14
CA PRO A 66 -2.21 -8.08 1.82
C PRO A 66 -3.22 -6.93 1.66
N PHE A 67 -4.24 -6.85 2.53
CA PHE A 67 -5.30 -5.85 2.46
C PHE A 67 -5.76 -5.44 3.87
N LEU A 68 -6.53 -4.37 3.93
CA LEU A 68 -7.22 -3.91 5.14
C LEU A 68 -8.67 -4.38 5.10
N LYS A 69 -9.28 -4.60 6.27
CA LYS A 69 -10.69 -4.99 6.42
C LYS A 69 -11.45 -3.92 7.22
N PRO A 70 -11.74 -2.74 6.64
CA PRO A 70 -12.54 -1.72 7.33
C PRO A 70 -13.92 -2.29 7.71
N LYS A 71 -14.38 -2.01 8.92
CA LYS A 71 -15.73 -2.34 9.37
C LYS A 71 -16.74 -1.35 8.77
N ALA A 72 -18.02 -1.71 8.85
CA ALA A 72 -19.09 -0.84 8.39
C ALA A 72 -19.04 0.54 9.08
N GLY A 73 -18.91 1.60 8.27
CA GLY A 73 -18.82 2.98 8.78
C GLY A 73 -17.43 3.41 9.25
N GLU A 74 -16.47 2.51 9.29
CA GLU A 74 -15.09 2.82 9.67
C GLU A 74 -14.40 3.66 8.59
N THR A 75 -13.55 4.58 9.03
CA THR A 75 -12.58 5.26 8.16
C THR A 75 -11.21 4.75 8.55
N VAL A 76 -10.47 4.22 7.56
CA VAL A 76 -9.12 3.69 7.76
C VAL A 76 -8.14 4.52 6.95
N THR A 77 -7.01 4.86 7.57
CA THR A 77 -5.90 5.54 6.89
C THR A 77 -5.17 4.54 5.99
N LEU A 78 -5.14 4.79 4.68
CA LEU A 78 -4.44 3.93 3.71
C LEU A 78 -2.95 4.31 3.56
N MET A 79 -2.64 5.59 3.77
CA MET A 79 -1.32 6.19 3.56
C MET A 79 -1.13 7.31 4.56
N ASP A 80 -0.03 7.25 5.30
CA ASP A 80 0.41 8.30 6.21
C ASP A 80 1.92 8.46 6.05
N VAL A 81 2.33 9.53 5.37
CA VAL A 81 3.72 9.74 4.97
C VAL A 81 4.15 11.18 5.25
N ASP A 82 5.37 11.32 5.75
CA ASP A 82 5.95 12.62 6.01
C ASP A 82 6.58 13.24 4.75
N GLY A 83 6.48 14.57 4.67
CA GLY A 83 7.16 15.38 3.66
C GLY A 83 6.44 15.46 2.30
N PRO A 84 7.00 16.24 1.38
CA PRO A 84 6.38 16.48 0.08
C PRO A 84 6.51 15.27 -0.85
N GLY A 85 5.47 15.02 -1.64
CA GLY A 85 5.46 13.92 -2.61
C GLY A 85 4.41 14.10 -3.70
N VAL A 86 4.45 13.21 -4.68
CA VAL A 86 3.49 13.13 -5.78
C VAL A 86 2.99 11.70 -5.87
N ILE A 87 1.67 11.50 -5.75
CA ILE A 87 1.05 10.20 -6.04
C ILE A 87 1.02 10.03 -7.56
N GLN A 88 1.77 9.07 -8.08
CA GLN A 88 1.83 8.80 -9.53
C GLN A 88 0.86 7.69 -9.97
N HIS A 89 0.51 6.77 -9.06
CA HIS A 89 -0.31 5.62 -9.38
C HIS A 89 -1.02 5.09 -8.12
N ILE A 90 -2.31 4.80 -8.26
CA ILE A 90 -3.10 4.09 -7.26
C ILE A 90 -3.72 2.88 -7.95
N TRP A 91 -3.50 1.71 -7.39
CA TRP A 91 -4.21 0.50 -7.76
C TRP A 91 -4.93 -0.06 -6.54
N MET A 92 -6.21 -0.39 -6.70
CA MET A 92 -7.02 -1.01 -5.67
C MET A 92 -7.95 -2.03 -6.30
N ALA A 93 -8.25 -3.09 -5.54
CA ALA A 93 -9.30 -4.04 -5.86
C ALA A 93 -10.19 -4.21 -4.63
N THR A 94 -11.48 -4.37 -4.86
CA THR A 94 -12.46 -4.74 -3.84
C THR A 94 -13.12 -6.06 -4.24
N GLU A 95 -13.91 -6.65 -3.36
CA GLU A 95 -14.74 -7.79 -3.72
C GLU A 95 -15.72 -7.44 -4.87
N GLY A 96 -16.05 -8.46 -5.67
CA GLY A 96 -16.90 -8.29 -6.85
C GLY A 96 -18.40 -8.23 -6.55
N ASP A 97 -18.86 -8.83 -5.45
CA ASP A 97 -20.25 -8.74 -4.98
C ASP A 97 -20.35 -7.81 -3.77
N TRP A 98 -20.97 -6.66 -3.97
CA TRP A 98 -21.16 -5.62 -2.96
C TRP A 98 -22.42 -5.83 -2.11
N ARG A 99 -23.27 -6.82 -2.46
CA ARG A 99 -24.52 -7.11 -1.75
C ARG A 99 -24.21 -7.86 -0.44
N GLY A 100 -24.54 -7.25 0.70
CA GLY A 100 -24.33 -7.83 2.04
C GLY A 100 -23.06 -7.38 2.76
N ASN A 101 -22.04 -6.88 2.03
CA ASN A 101 -20.77 -6.46 2.62
C ASN A 101 -20.56 -4.94 2.67
N GLY A 102 -21.47 -4.16 2.08
CA GLY A 102 -21.58 -2.73 2.36
C GLY A 102 -20.48 -1.86 1.73
N ARG A 103 -20.85 -1.30 0.57
CA ARG A 103 -20.45 -0.01 -0.05
C ARG A 103 -19.41 -0.06 -1.17
N ALA A 104 -19.70 0.72 -2.21
CA ALA A 104 -18.68 1.37 -3.01
C ALA A 104 -17.72 2.13 -2.07
N CYS A 105 -16.48 1.66 -1.94
CA CYS A 105 -15.48 2.32 -1.10
C CYS A 105 -15.29 3.77 -1.55
N ILE A 106 -15.33 4.71 -0.60
CA ILE A 106 -15.03 6.12 -0.87
C ILE A 106 -13.56 6.35 -0.52
N LEU A 107 -12.74 6.64 -1.53
CA LEU A 107 -11.37 7.12 -1.33
C LEU A 107 -11.40 8.64 -1.07
N ARG A 108 -10.69 9.09 -0.04
CA ARG A 108 -10.53 10.51 0.33
C ARG A 108 -9.04 10.86 0.36
N PHE A 109 -8.72 12.11 0.04
CA PHE A 109 -7.36 12.68 0.04
C PHE A 109 -7.30 13.85 1.02
#